data_AF-A0A8H7RA05-F1
#
_entry.id   AF-A0A8H7RA05-F1
#
_cell.length_a   1.000
_cell.length_b   1.000
_cell.length_c   1.000
_cell.angle_alpha   90.00
_cell.angle_beta   90.00
_cell.angle_gamma   90.00
#
_symmetry.space_group_name_H-M   'P 1'
#
loop_
_entity.id
_entity.type
_entity.pdbx_description
1 polymer ?
#
loop_
_entity_poly.entity_id
_entity_poly.type
_entity_poly.pdbx_seq_one_letter_code
_entity_poly.pdbx_strand_id
1 'polypeptide(L)'
;KEDSGISKLLQTYSDTGSIDQLVKLIKFKEKYYLIQTSIISKEYFYQCIISKFGSFGKLKLTPPLLVQACLLLVNPIKDVNTLVMELYSKKDFLSSNFKTDLIFEYNNIYLKSLPLVSNNYIPTLEKIPLFIFNICTKVKFVLISTKPSILISYVPTGKLGV
;
A
#
# COMPACT_ATOMS: atom_id res chain seq x y z
N LYS A 1 4.13 -6.77 18.51
CA LYS A 1 4.68 -7.95 19.23
C LYS A 1 4.09 -9.17 18.55
N GLU A 2 4.92 -10.12 18.12
CA GLU A 2 4.44 -11.34 17.47
C GLU A 2 3.69 -12.21 18.48
N ASP A 3 2.55 -12.78 18.08
CA ASP A 3 1.77 -13.72 18.88
C ASP A 3 1.82 -15.10 18.21
N SER A 4 2.53 -16.03 18.84
CA SER A 4 2.75 -17.38 18.30
C SER A 4 1.46 -18.19 18.18
N GLY A 5 0.44 -17.91 19.00
CA GLY A 5 -0.86 -18.54 18.93
C GLY A 5 -1.63 -18.11 17.68
N ILE A 6 -1.66 -16.80 17.42
CA ILE A 6 -2.30 -16.24 16.21
C ILE A 6 -1.53 -16.67 14.96
N SER A 7 -0.20 -16.65 14.97
CA SER A 7 0.62 -17.11 13.85
C SER A 7 0.29 -18.57 13.48
N LYS A 8 0.19 -19.46 14.49
CA LYS A 8 -0.15 -20.87 14.26
C LYS A 8 -1.57 -21.05 13.75
N LEU A 9 -2.52 -20.25 14.25
CA LEU A 9 -3.90 -20.22 13.75
C LEU A 9 -3.93 -19.83 12.27
N LEU A 10 -3.26 -18.75 11.87
CA LEU A 10 -3.25 -18.28 10.47
C LEU A 10 -2.51 -19.23 9.52
N GLN A 11 -1.58 -20.05 10.03
CA GLN A 11 -0.87 -21.06 9.23
C GLN A 11 -1.68 -22.35 8.98
N THR A 12 -2.61 -22.71 9.88
CA THR A 12 -3.21 -24.06 9.90
C THR A 12 -4.73 -24.10 10.01
N TYR A 13 -5.41 -22.94 9.98
CA TYR A 13 -6.86 -22.90 9.99
C TYR A 13 -7.46 -23.63 8.78
N SER A 14 -8.63 -24.23 8.96
CA SER A 14 -9.46 -24.68 7.86
C SER A 14 -10.46 -23.59 7.48
N ASP A 15 -10.58 -23.35 6.17
CA ASP A 15 -11.56 -22.43 5.62
C ASP A 15 -12.96 -23.04 5.72
N THR A 16 -13.88 -22.32 6.35
CA THR A 16 -15.28 -22.75 6.50
C THR A 16 -16.26 -21.93 5.67
N GLY A 17 -15.84 -20.78 5.15
CA GLY A 17 -16.68 -19.89 4.36
C GLY A 17 -16.54 -18.42 4.71
N SER A 18 -16.94 -17.57 3.77
CA SER A 18 -16.98 -16.11 3.95
C SER A 18 -18.39 -15.67 4.33
N ILE A 19 -18.51 -14.77 5.30
CA ILE A 19 -19.78 -14.14 5.65
C ILE A 19 -20.02 -12.94 4.74
N ASP A 20 -18.97 -12.13 4.52
CA ASP A 20 -18.95 -11.05 3.54
C ASP A 20 -17.54 -10.90 2.94
N GLN A 21 -17.28 -9.79 2.23
CA GLN A 21 -15.97 -9.52 1.60
C GLN A 21 -14.83 -9.28 2.61
N LEU A 22 -15.14 -8.85 3.83
CA LEU A 22 -14.19 -8.40 4.85
C LEU A 22 -14.10 -9.36 6.04
N VAL A 23 -15.08 -10.24 6.23
CA VAL A 23 -15.20 -11.14 7.37
C VAL A 23 -15.35 -12.58 6.90
N LYS A 24 -14.51 -13.45 7.48
CA LYS A 24 -14.47 -14.87 7.16
C LYS A 24 -14.62 -15.71 8.42
N LEU A 25 -15.36 -16.80 8.31
CA LEU A 25 -15.45 -17.81 9.34
C LEU A 25 -14.35 -18.84 9.08
N ILE A 26 -13.56 -19.12 10.10
CA ILE A 26 -12.51 -20.13 10.05
C ILE A 26 -12.67 -21.11 11.22
N LYS A 27 -12.23 -22.34 11.02
CA LYS A 27 -12.13 -23.34 12.09
C LYS A 27 -10.66 -23.57 12.43
N PHE A 28 -10.36 -23.58 13.72
CA PHE A 28 -9.04 -23.94 14.24
C PHE A 28 -9.22 -24.84 15.46
N LYS A 29 -8.79 -26.10 15.32
CA LYS A 29 -9.13 -27.20 16.24
C LYS A 29 -10.66 -27.32 16.37
N GLU A 30 -11.20 -27.36 17.58
CA GLU A 30 -12.64 -27.45 17.86
C GLU A 30 -13.36 -26.10 17.97
N LYS A 31 -12.68 -24.99 17.63
CA LYS A 31 -13.24 -23.63 17.78
C LYS A 31 -13.40 -22.95 16.43
N TYR A 32 -14.47 -22.17 16.32
CA TYR A 32 -14.73 -21.28 15.20
C TYR A 32 -14.36 -19.85 15.55
N TYR A 33 -13.77 -19.15 14.60
CA TYR A 33 -13.35 -17.77 14.76
C TYR A 33 -13.85 -16.94 13.58
N LEU A 34 -14.26 -15.72 13.89
CA LEU A 34 -14.48 -14.68 12.90
C LEU A 34 -13.18 -13.91 12.74
N ILE A 35 -12.70 -13.82 11.50
CA ILE A 35 -11.50 -13.04 11.18
C ILE A 35 -11.85 -11.92 10.20
N GLN A 36 -11.25 -10.76 10.42
CA GLN A 36 -11.32 -9.65 9.47
C GLN A 36 -10.18 -9.78 8.47
N THR A 37 -10.51 -10.21 7.25
CA THR A 37 -9.55 -10.39 6.16
C THR A 37 -8.89 -9.07 5.77
N SER A 38 -9.59 -7.94 5.93
CA SER A 38 -9.06 -6.60 5.68
C SER A 38 -7.89 -6.24 6.61
N ILE A 39 -7.99 -6.53 7.91
CA ILE A 39 -6.92 -6.26 8.89
C ILE A 39 -5.73 -7.20 8.64
N ILE A 40 -6.01 -8.50 8.48
CA ILE A 40 -4.96 -9.50 8.26
C ILE A 40 -4.20 -9.20 6.97
N SER A 41 -4.90 -8.91 5.87
CA SER A 41 -4.26 -8.58 4.59
C SER A 41 -3.44 -7.30 4.68
N LYS A 42 -3.92 -6.27 5.39
CA LYS A 42 -3.17 -5.03 5.64
C LYS A 42 -1.84 -5.31 6.34
N GLU A 43 -1.86 -6.08 7.43
CA GLU A 43 -0.63 -6.43 8.17
C GLU A 43 0.30 -7.32 7.34
N TYR A 44 -0.25 -8.30 6.61
CA TYR A 44 0.51 -9.15 5.69
C TYR A 44 1.23 -8.33 4.61
N PHE A 45 0.52 -7.42 3.94
CA PHE A 45 1.13 -6.57 2.92
C PHE A 45 2.17 -5.62 3.51
N TYR A 46 1.94 -5.07 4.70
CA TYR A 46 2.92 -4.24 5.39
C TYR A 46 4.23 -5.01 5.65
N GLN A 47 4.13 -6.23 6.18
CA GLN A 47 5.29 -7.09 6.40
C GLN A 47 6.00 -7.48 5.09
N CYS A 48 5.25 -7.78 4.03
CA CYS A 48 5.81 -8.04 2.70
C CYS A 48 6.54 -6.83 2.12
N ILE A 49 6.01 -5.62 2.32
CA ILE A 49 6.65 -4.38 1.85
C ILE A 49 7.98 -4.18 2.56
N ILE A 50 8.03 -4.39 3.88
CA ILE A 50 9.28 -4.27 4.63
C ILE A 50 10.29 -5.33 4.21
N SER A 51 9.86 -6.60 4.09
CA SER A 51 10.77 -7.70 3.76
C SER A 51 11.31 -7.66 2.33
N LYS A 52 10.56 -7.07 1.39
CA LYS A 52 10.94 -6.93 -0.02
C LYS A 52 11.37 -5.51 -0.41
N PHE A 53 11.69 -4.67 0.58
CA PHE A 53 12.09 -3.29 0.30
C PHE A 53 13.31 -3.26 -0.64
N GLY A 54 13.19 -2.52 -1.76
CA GLY A 54 14.22 -2.47 -2.82
C GLY A 54 14.16 -3.60 -3.86
N SER A 55 13.46 -4.71 -3.56
CA SER A 55 13.45 -5.95 -4.35
C SER A 55 12.06 -6.37 -4.85
N PHE A 56 11.13 -5.41 -5.01
CA PHE A 56 9.82 -5.70 -5.57
C PHE A 56 9.85 -6.11 -7.04
N GLY A 57 8.87 -6.92 -7.45
CA GLY A 57 8.49 -7.03 -8.85
C GLY A 57 7.81 -5.73 -9.34
N LYS A 58 7.62 -5.62 -10.66
CA LYS A 58 7.04 -4.42 -11.27
C LYS A 58 5.71 -4.75 -11.95
N LEU A 59 4.62 -4.15 -11.48
CA LEU A 59 3.31 -4.17 -12.13
C LEU A 59 3.24 -2.98 -13.10
N LYS A 60 3.18 -3.23 -14.40
CA LYS A 60 3.07 -2.18 -15.43
C LYS A 60 1.60 -1.78 -15.62
N LEU A 61 1.35 -0.49 -15.73
CA LEU A 61 0.04 0.08 -16.03
C LEU A 61 -0.04 0.39 -17.53
N THR A 62 -1.02 -0.19 -18.19
CA THR A 62 -1.29 0.03 -19.61
C THR A 62 -2.78 0.33 -19.79
N PRO A 63 -3.18 1.57 -20.13
CA PRO A 63 -2.31 2.74 -20.34
C PRO A 63 -1.70 3.29 -19.03
N PRO A 64 -0.61 4.08 -19.10
CA PRO A 64 -0.12 4.85 -17.95
C PRO A 64 -1.21 5.78 -17.41
N LEU A 65 -1.23 5.99 -16.10
CA LEU A 65 -2.27 6.81 -15.45
C LEU A 65 -1.79 8.25 -15.25
N LEU A 66 -2.59 9.22 -15.67
CA LEU A 66 -2.31 10.64 -15.46
C LEU A 66 -2.42 11.00 -13.97
N VAL A 67 -1.30 11.40 -13.35
CA VAL A 67 -1.22 11.67 -11.91
C VAL A 67 -2.13 12.83 -11.50
N GLN A 68 -2.18 13.90 -12.30
CA GLN A 68 -3.07 15.05 -12.10
C GLN A 68 -4.54 14.60 -11.98
N ALA A 69 -5.01 13.76 -12.91
CA ALA A 69 -6.38 13.26 -12.91
C ALA A 69 -6.65 12.41 -11.65
N CYS A 70 -5.72 11.55 -11.27
CA CYS A 70 -5.81 10.77 -10.04
C CYS A 70 -5.97 11.65 -8.80
N LEU A 71 -5.22 12.75 -8.68
CA LEU A 71 -5.34 13.65 -7.53
C LEU A 71 -6.66 14.42 -7.54
N LEU A 72 -7.12 14.88 -8.70
CA LEU A 72 -8.40 15.60 -8.86
C LEU A 72 -9.61 14.71 -8.53
N LEU A 73 -9.54 13.40 -8.80
CA LEU A 73 -10.58 12.45 -8.40
C LEU A 73 -10.78 12.37 -6.89
N VAL A 74 -9.72 12.60 -6.10
CA VAL A 74 -9.78 12.55 -4.62
C VAL A 74 -10.10 13.92 -4.04
N ASN A 75 -9.57 15.00 -4.63
CA ASN A 75 -9.77 16.36 -4.13
C ASN A 75 -9.92 17.36 -5.28
N PRO A 76 -11.14 17.51 -5.84
CA PRO A 76 -11.37 18.25 -7.08
C PRO A 76 -11.20 19.77 -6.95
N ILE A 77 -11.17 20.32 -5.73
CA ILE A 77 -11.19 21.77 -5.47
C ILE A 77 -9.78 22.36 -5.34
N LYS A 78 -8.75 21.53 -5.12
CA LYS A 78 -7.38 22.00 -4.89
C LYS A 78 -6.58 22.07 -6.19
N ASP A 79 -5.71 23.08 -6.27
CA ASP A 79 -4.61 23.05 -7.24
C ASP A 79 -3.65 21.91 -6.87
N VAL A 80 -3.62 20.88 -7.72
CA VAL A 80 -2.81 19.67 -7.52
C VAL A 80 -1.41 19.80 -8.10
N ASN A 81 -1.11 20.87 -8.85
CA ASN A 81 0.15 21.01 -9.58
C ASN A 81 1.37 20.94 -8.65
N THR A 82 1.31 21.62 -7.50
CA THR A 82 2.38 21.59 -6.49
C THR A 82 2.61 20.17 -5.97
N LEU A 83 1.55 19.41 -5.69
CA LEU A 83 1.65 18.02 -5.20
C LEU A 83 2.22 17.08 -6.27
N VAL A 84 1.86 17.30 -7.54
CA VAL A 84 2.38 16.52 -8.66
C VAL A 84 3.88 16.75 -8.85
N MET A 85 4.31 18.02 -8.81
CA MET A 85 5.72 18.38 -8.93
C MET A 85 6.54 17.86 -7.74
N GLU A 86 5.99 17.96 -6.52
CA GLU A 86 6.62 17.40 -5.32
C GLU A 86 6.77 15.87 -5.44
N LEU A 87 5.73 15.16 -5.88
CA LEU A 87 5.80 13.71 -6.10
C LEU A 87 6.88 13.35 -7.14
N TYR A 88 6.92 14.09 -8.25
CA TYR A 88 7.89 13.85 -9.32
C TYR A 88 9.33 14.11 -8.87
N SER A 89 9.56 15.08 -7.97
CA SER A 89 10.87 15.30 -7.34
C SER A 89 11.40 14.05 -6.60
N LYS A 90 10.52 13.12 -6.22
CA LYS A 90 10.85 11.86 -5.52
C LYS A 90 10.88 10.64 -6.44
N LYS A 91 10.76 10.82 -7.76
CA LYS A 91 10.66 9.71 -8.75
C LYS A 91 11.79 8.68 -8.62
N ASP A 92 13.02 9.12 -8.37
CA ASP A 92 14.19 8.23 -8.34
C ASP A 92 14.17 7.33 -7.11
N PHE A 93 13.74 7.89 -5.96
CA PHE A 93 13.53 7.11 -4.73
C PHE A 93 12.39 6.10 -4.89
N LEU A 94 11.28 6.52 -5.50
CA LEU A 94 10.11 5.67 -5.72
C LEU A 94 10.39 4.54 -6.71
N SER A 95 11.11 4.83 -7.80
CA SER A 95 11.47 3.83 -8.82
C SER A 95 12.50 2.82 -8.29
N SER A 96 13.55 3.28 -7.60
CA SER A 96 14.59 2.41 -7.06
C SER A 96 14.06 1.46 -5.98
N ASN A 97 13.37 2.01 -4.97
CA ASN A 97 12.99 1.27 -3.77
C ASN A 97 11.64 0.56 -3.87
N PHE A 98 10.68 1.13 -4.61
CA PHE A 98 9.30 0.62 -4.68
C PHE A 98 8.87 0.23 -6.09
N LYS A 99 9.72 0.33 -7.12
CA LYS A 99 9.37 0.06 -8.52
C LYS A 99 8.15 0.86 -9.01
N THR A 100 7.94 2.02 -8.42
CA THR A 100 6.90 2.99 -8.80
C THR A 100 7.51 3.99 -9.79
N ASP A 101 7.28 3.77 -11.08
CA ASP A 101 7.86 4.61 -12.13
C ASP A 101 6.93 5.76 -12.49
N LEU A 102 7.49 6.97 -12.50
CA LEU A 102 6.84 8.19 -12.99
C LEU A 102 7.57 8.67 -14.25
N ILE A 103 6.80 9.05 -15.27
CA ILE A 103 7.33 9.59 -16.52
C ILE A 103 6.74 10.98 -16.79
N PHE A 104 7.51 11.84 -17.44
CA PHE A 104 7.06 13.16 -17.87
C PHE A 104 6.95 13.17 -19.39
N GLU A 105 5.73 13.34 -19.89
CA GLU A 105 5.41 13.34 -21.32
C GLU A 105 4.32 14.38 -21.61
N TYR A 106 4.41 15.09 -22.73
CA TYR A 106 3.40 16.09 -23.13
C TYR A 106 3.03 17.08 -22.01
N ASN A 107 4.04 17.55 -21.27
CA ASN A 107 3.90 18.46 -20.13
C ASN A 107 3.06 17.91 -18.95
N ASN A 108 2.89 16.60 -18.88
CA ASN A 108 2.12 15.90 -17.85
C ASN A 108 2.94 14.78 -17.20
N ILE A 109 2.54 14.37 -15.99
CA ILE A 109 3.23 13.31 -15.25
C ILE A 109 2.33 12.08 -15.20
N TYR A 110 2.87 10.94 -15.63
CA TYR A 110 2.15 9.68 -15.67
C TYR A 110 2.79 8.63 -14.76
N LEU A 111 1.94 7.87 -14.09
CA LEU A 111 2.30 6.67 -13.36
C LEU A 111 2.33 5.47 -14.32
N LYS A 112 3.51 4.89 -14.51
CA LYS A 112 3.73 3.77 -15.43
C LYS A 112 3.77 2.41 -14.74
N SER A 113 4.15 2.38 -13.46
CA SER A 113 4.21 1.12 -12.71
C SER A 113 4.00 1.26 -11.22
N LEU A 114 3.72 0.14 -10.57
CA LEU A 114 3.57 -0.02 -9.13
C LEU A 114 4.36 -1.25 -8.64
N PRO A 115 4.70 -1.33 -7.34
CA PRO A 115 5.30 -2.51 -6.74
C PRO A 115 4.36 -3.70 -6.83
N LEU A 116 4.85 -4.81 -7.35
CA LEU A 116 4.21 -6.11 -7.19
C LEU A 116 4.63 -6.71 -5.83
N VAL A 117 3.78 -6.53 -4.82
CA VAL A 117 4.08 -6.96 -3.44
C VAL A 117 3.93 -8.50 -3.29
N SER A 118 2.96 -9.09 -3.98
CA SER A 118 2.72 -10.54 -4.00
C SER A 118 2.53 -11.02 -5.44
N ASN A 119 3.12 -12.17 -5.78
CA ASN A 119 3.30 -12.64 -7.16
C ASN A 119 1.97 -12.89 -7.90
N ASN A 120 0.89 -13.20 -7.18
CA ASN A 120 -0.40 -13.56 -7.77
C ASN A 120 -1.53 -12.60 -7.33
N TYR A 121 -1.19 -11.38 -6.93
CA TYR A 121 -2.17 -10.40 -6.49
C TYR A 121 -2.01 -9.08 -7.23
N ILE A 122 -3.07 -8.67 -7.90
CA ILE A 122 -3.19 -7.34 -8.51
C ILE A 122 -4.17 -6.54 -7.63
N PRO A 123 -3.74 -5.43 -7.02
CA PRO A 123 -4.62 -4.60 -6.20
C PRO A 123 -5.72 -3.96 -7.05
N THR A 124 -6.84 -3.63 -6.42
CA THR A 124 -7.92 -2.87 -7.06
C THR A 124 -7.40 -1.51 -7.54
N LEU A 125 -7.43 -1.29 -8.86
CA LEU A 125 -6.91 -0.07 -9.49
C LEU A 125 -7.73 1.18 -9.12
N GLU A 126 -8.99 1.01 -8.72
CA GLU A 126 -9.88 2.10 -8.26
C GLU A 126 -9.32 2.88 -7.06
N LYS A 127 -8.45 2.26 -6.25
CA LYS A 127 -7.85 2.90 -5.07
C LYS A 127 -6.52 3.59 -5.39
N ILE A 128 -6.02 3.52 -6.62
CA ILE A 128 -4.80 4.20 -7.04
C ILE A 128 -4.87 5.72 -6.82
N PRO A 129 -5.96 6.43 -7.17
CA PRO A 129 -6.12 7.84 -6.85
C PRO A 129 -5.83 8.17 -5.39
N LEU A 130 -6.46 7.44 -4.47
CA LEU A 130 -6.27 7.63 -3.03
C LEU A 130 -4.86 7.25 -2.57
N PHE A 131 -4.27 6.21 -3.16
CA PHE A 131 -2.88 5.81 -2.90
C PHE A 131 -1.88 6.92 -3.24
N ILE A 132 -1.97 7.48 -4.45
CA ILE A 132 -1.11 8.58 -4.89
C ILE A 132 -1.32 9.80 -3.98
N PHE A 133 -2.58 10.16 -3.69
CA PHE A 133 -2.89 11.27 -2.79
C PHE A 133 -2.28 11.10 -1.39
N ASN A 134 -2.34 9.88 -0.84
CA ASN A 134 -1.72 9.58 0.46
C ASN A 134 -0.19 9.64 0.42
N ILE A 135 0.46 9.25 -0.70
CA ILE A 135 1.91 9.43 -0.85
C ILE A 135 2.26 10.92 -0.79
N CYS A 136 1.53 11.76 -1.52
CA CYS A 136 1.78 13.21 -1.55
C CYS A 136 1.53 13.88 -0.19
N THR A 137 0.54 13.44 0.59
CA THR A 137 0.06 14.19 1.75
C THR A 137 0.41 13.59 3.11
N LYS A 138 0.59 12.27 3.20
CA LYS A 138 0.80 11.57 4.48
C LYS A 138 2.22 11.04 4.65
N VAL A 139 2.98 10.89 3.57
CA VAL A 139 4.36 10.42 3.65
C VAL A 139 5.30 11.60 3.87
N LYS A 140 6.08 11.54 4.95
CA LYS A 140 7.12 12.52 5.24
C LYS A 140 8.44 12.06 4.62
N PHE A 141 8.82 12.66 3.50
CA PHE A 141 10.13 12.42 2.88
C PHE A 141 11.21 13.24 3.61
N VAL A 142 11.62 12.79 4.79
CA VAL A 142 12.76 13.40 5.49
C VAL A 142 14.04 12.97 4.79
N LEU A 143 14.85 13.93 4.34
CA LEU A 143 16.20 13.66 3.82
C LEU A 143 17.07 13.23 5.01
N ILE A 144 17.28 11.93 5.15
CA ILE A 144 18.26 11.40 6.10
C ILE A 144 19.63 11.63 5.46
N SER A 145 20.22 12.81 5.71
CA SER A 145 21.64 13.03 5.45
C SER A 145 22.41 12.07 6.35
N THR A 146 23.21 11.20 5.74
CA THR A 146 24.04 10.12 6.30
C THR A 146 23.33 8.78 6.62
N LYS A 147 23.59 7.79 5.75
CA LYS A 147 23.23 6.35 5.80
C LYS A 147 21.73 6.01 5.79
N PRO A 148 21.25 5.10 4.90
CA PRO A 148 19.83 4.85 4.71
C PRO A 148 19.30 3.94 5.82
N SER A 149 18.78 4.54 6.88
CA SER A 149 17.95 3.85 7.87
C SER A 149 16.62 4.59 7.94
N ILE A 150 15.67 4.19 7.10
CA ILE A 150 14.32 4.78 7.09
C ILE A 150 13.62 4.39 8.39
N LEU A 151 13.30 5.37 9.24
CA LEU A 151 12.37 5.23 10.35
C LEU A 151 10.94 5.42 9.83
N ILE A 152 10.27 4.31 9.53
CA ILE A 152 8.81 4.30 9.32
C ILE A 152 8.16 4.31 10.70
N SER A 153 7.75 5.48 11.19
CA SER A 153 6.97 5.56 12.43
C SER A 153 5.47 5.45 12.12
N TYR A 154 4.87 4.37 12.62
CA TYR A 154 3.42 4.18 12.62
C TYR A 154 2.82 4.87 13.84
N VAL A 155 1.84 5.76 13.62
CA VAL A 155 0.98 6.29 14.68
C VAL A 155 -0.36 5.57 14.59
N PRO A 156 -0.67 4.64 15.52
CA PRO A 156 -1.98 4.02 15.58
C PRO A 156 -3.02 5.09 15.90
N THR A 157 -3.90 5.40 14.95
CA THR A 157 -5.14 6.12 15.22
C THR A 157 -6.23 5.07 15.44
N GLY A 158 -6.66 4.93 16.69
CA GLY A 158 -7.75 4.02 17.06
C GLY A 158 -7.75 3.71 18.55
N LYS A 159 -8.27 4.64 19.35
CA LYS A 159 -8.79 4.30 20.68
C LYS A 159 -9.91 3.28 20.48
N LEU A 160 -9.74 2.08 21.05
CA LEU A 160 -10.87 1.21 21.36
C LEU A 160 -11.69 1.94 22.43
N GLY A 161 -12.86 2.45 22.01
CA GLY A 161 -13.91 2.83 22.94
C GLY A 161 -14.37 1.58 23.69
N VAL A 162 -14.49 1.74 25.00
CA VAL A 162 -14.92 0.77 26.01
C VAL A 162 -16.29 0.22 25.67
#